data_AF-A0A383C211-F1
#
_entry.id   AF-A0A383C211-F1
#
_cell.length_a   1.000
_cell.length_b   1.000
_cell.length_c   1.000
_cell.angle_alpha   90.00
_cell.angle_beta   90.00
_cell.angle_gamma   90.00
#
_symmetry.space_group_name_H-M   'P 1'
#
loop_
_entity.id
_entity.type
_entity.pdbx_description
1 polymer ?
#
loop_
_entity_poly.entity_id
_entity_poly.type
_entity_poly.pdbx_seq_one_letter_code
_entity_poly.pdbx_strand_id
1 'polypeptide(L)'
;QVLYDSDDICKMISHYMAACEKEGSSPKRILLSFAPVSSKRNIGFLKWLGVDIPDSTEDYLTEDRKFIKDRSIEVSMSVFEDIIDHISSNRIKVPIGLNIEHIMSYNFGHSVELLQMMSKKYRQFCIETDIY
;
A
#
# COMPACT_ATOMS: atom_id res chain seq x y z
N GLN A 1 6.50 -5.08 4.52
CA GLN A 1 5.55 -6.14 4.10
C GLN A 1 4.60 -5.54 3.08
N VAL A 2 4.14 -6.33 2.11
CA VAL A 2 3.14 -5.90 1.13
C VAL A 2 1.80 -5.61 1.82
N LEU A 3 1.12 -4.54 1.43
CA LEU A 3 -0.15 -4.10 2.02
C LEU A 3 -1.33 -4.53 1.15
N TYR A 4 -2.31 -5.21 1.75
CA TYR A 4 -3.62 -5.56 1.19
C TYR A 4 -4.80 -4.99 2.01
N ASP A 5 -4.46 -4.20 3.03
CA ASP A 5 -5.36 -3.48 3.93
C ASP A 5 -4.62 -2.26 4.49
N SER A 6 -5.35 -1.22 4.89
CA SER A 6 -4.80 0.04 5.37
C SER A 6 -4.87 0.21 6.90
N ASP A 7 -5.66 -0.58 7.64
CA ASP A 7 -5.99 -0.32 9.05
C ASP A 7 -4.74 -0.35 9.94
N ASP A 8 -3.96 -1.41 9.84
CA ASP A 8 -2.80 -1.61 10.74
C ASP A 8 -1.67 -0.64 10.44
N ILE A 9 -1.43 -0.33 9.17
CA ILE A 9 -0.40 0.64 8.78
C ILE A 9 -0.81 2.07 9.18
N CYS A 10 -2.10 2.42 9.06
CA CYS A 10 -2.62 3.71 9.52
C CYS A 10 -2.47 3.87 11.04
N LYS A 11 -2.83 2.85 11.82
CA LYS A 11 -2.60 2.83 13.28
C LYS A 11 -1.11 2.95 13.61
N MET A 12 -0.26 2.17 12.93
CA MET A 12 1.18 2.17 13.17
C MET A 12 1.79 3.54 12.90
N ILE A 13 1.45 4.18 11.76
CA ILE A 13 1.95 5.51 11.40
C ILE A 13 1.53 6.56 12.43
N SER A 14 0.28 6.53 12.91
CA SER A 14 -0.19 7.43 13.97
C SER A 14 0.55 7.21 15.28
N HIS A 15 0.74 5.97 15.70
CA HIS A 15 1.49 5.65 16.92
C HIS A 15 2.97 6.03 16.80
N TYR A 16 3.56 5.85 15.63
CA TYR A 16 4.95 6.22 15.37
C TYR A 16 5.15 7.74 15.50
N MET A 17 4.25 8.55 14.93
CA MET A 17 4.28 10.00 15.11
C MET A 17 4.21 10.39 16.60
N ALA A 18 3.25 9.85 17.34
CA ALA A 18 3.06 10.15 18.75
C ALA A 18 4.28 9.74 19.61
N ALA A 19 4.93 8.63 19.28
CA ALA A 19 6.16 8.19 19.94
C ALA A 19 7.31 9.18 19.67
N CYS A 20 7.49 9.61 18.42
CA CYS A 20 8.49 10.62 18.06
C CYS A 20 8.28 11.95 18.79
N GLU A 21 7.03 12.43 18.87
CA GLU A 21 6.68 13.66 19.59
C GLU A 21 7.02 13.57 21.08
N LYS A 22 6.70 12.43 21.72
CA LYS A 22 7.01 12.18 23.13
C LYS A 22 8.52 12.19 23.40
N GLU A 23 9.32 11.72 22.45
CA GLU A 23 10.78 11.67 22.55
C GLU A 23 11.46 12.95 22.06
N GLY A 24 10.72 13.93 21.53
CA GLY A 24 11.27 15.14 20.93
C GLY A 24 12.08 14.87 19.66
N SER A 25 11.80 13.77 18.97
CA SER A 25 12.49 13.37 17.73
C SER A 25 11.60 13.59 16.51
N SER A 26 12.23 13.73 15.33
CA SER A 26 11.48 13.82 14.06
C SER A 26 11.33 12.43 13.43
N PRO A 27 10.11 12.06 12.97
CA PRO A 27 9.90 10.78 12.32
C PRO A 27 10.72 10.64 11.04
N LYS A 28 11.14 9.41 10.75
CA LYS A 28 11.86 9.02 9.54
C LYS A 28 10.90 8.45 8.50
N ARG A 29 11.36 8.39 7.26
CA ARG A 29 10.54 7.93 6.15
C ARG A 29 10.17 6.45 6.30
N ILE A 30 8.90 6.13 6.09
CA ILE A 30 8.39 4.76 5.97
C ILE A 30 8.16 4.44 4.49
N LEU A 31 8.63 3.29 4.02
CA LEU A 31 8.37 2.80 2.67
C LEU A 31 7.19 1.82 2.70
N LEU A 32 6.09 2.20 2.06
CA LEU A 32 4.89 1.39 1.88
C LEU A 32 5.10 0.44 0.71
N SER A 33 4.93 -0.86 0.93
CA SER A 33 5.20 -1.86 -0.11
C SER A 33 3.89 -2.38 -0.71
N PHE A 34 3.84 -2.45 -2.04
CA PHE A 34 2.70 -2.95 -2.80
C PHE A 34 3.17 -3.93 -3.86
N ALA A 35 2.37 -4.95 -4.15
CA ALA A 35 2.72 -5.96 -5.14
C ALA A 35 1.47 -6.46 -5.88
N PRO A 36 1.34 -6.19 -7.18
CA PRO A 36 0.19 -6.65 -7.95
C PRO A 36 0.30 -8.15 -8.22
N VAL A 37 -0.80 -8.87 -8.07
CA VAL A 37 -0.93 -10.31 -8.31
C VAL A 37 -1.87 -10.59 -9.45
N SER A 38 -1.66 -11.68 -10.19
CA SER A 38 -2.50 -12.06 -11.34
C SER A 38 -3.03 -13.49 -11.27
N SER A 39 -2.81 -14.19 -10.16
CA SER A 39 -3.27 -15.57 -9.97
C SER A 39 -3.47 -15.93 -8.50
N LYS A 40 -4.32 -16.93 -8.23
CA LYS A 40 -4.44 -17.54 -6.89
C LYS A 40 -3.11 -18.07 -6.35
N ARG A 41 -2.22 -18.52 -7.23
CA ARG A 41 -0.87 -18.97 -6.86
C ARG A 41 -0.04 -17.83 -6.29
N ASN A 42 -0.14 -16.62 -6.86
CA ASN A 42 0.55 -15.45 -6.32
C ASN A 42 0.01 -15.09 -4.93
N ILE A 43 -1.32 -15.09 -4.76
CA ILE A 43 -1.99 -14.81 -3.46
C ILE A 43 -1.50 -15.81 -2.40
N GLY A 44 -1.54 -17.11 -2.70
CA GLY A 44 -1.04 -18.15 -1.79
C GLY A 44 0.45 -18.01 -1.46
N PHE A 45 1.26 -17.59 -2.44
CA PHE A 45 2.69 -17.32 -2.21
C PHE A 45 2.91 -16.12 -1.28
N LEU A 46 2.13 -15.03 -1.44
CA LEU A 46 2.19 -13.88 -0.53
C LEU A 46 1.77 -14.27 0.90
N LYS A 47 0.66 -15.01 1.06
CA LYS A 47 0.25 -15.54 2.36
C LYS A 47 1.34 -16.42 2.99
N TRP A 48 2.00 -17.26 2.19
CA TRP A 48 3.13 -18.07 2.66
C TRP A 48 4.34 -17.23 3.12
N LEU A 49 4.59 -16.08 2.50
CA LEU A 49 5.59 -15.10 2.96
C LEU A 49 5.18 -14.33 4.22
N GLY A 50 3.97 -14.56 4.75
CA GLY A 50 3.43 -13.88 5.92
C GLY A 50 2.73 -12.57 5.60
N VAL A 51 2.41 -12.31 4.32
CA VAL A 51 1.56 -11.17 3.96
C VAL A 51 0.14 -11.44 4.45
N ASP A 52 -0.36 -10.55 5.29
CA ASP A 52 -1.76 -10.55 5.69
C ASP A 52 -2.64 -10.03 4.54
N ILE A 53 -3.62 -10.84 4.15
CA ILE A 53 -4.59 -10.52 3.11
C ILE A 53 -5.95 -10.89 3.70
N PRO A 54 -6.80 -9.90 4.03
CA PRO A 54 -8.12 -10.14 4.59
C PRO A 54 -8.94 -11.08 3.71
N ASP A 55 -9.76 -11.94 4.33
CA ASP A 55 -10.56 -12.92 3.59
C ASP A 55 -11.51 -12.24 2.60
N SER A 56 -12.11 -11.10 2.97
CA SER A 56 -12.95 -10.29 2.07
C SER A 56 -12.17 -9.78 0.85
N THR A 57 -10.92 -9.36 1.05
CA THR A 57 -10.02 -8.93 -0.02
C THR A 57 -9.64 -10.11 -0.91
N GLU A 58 -9.34 -11.29 -0.35
CA GLU A 58 -9.07 -12.48 -1.16
C GLU A 58 -10.30 -12.94 -1.96
N ASP A 59 -11.48 -12.92 -1.35
CA ASP A 59 -12.74 -13.23 -2.03
C ASP A 59 -12.98 -12.28 -3.19
N TYR A 60 -12.80 -10.97 -2.96
CA TYR A 60 -12.87 -9.97 -4.02
C TYR A 60 -11.84 -10.22 -5.11
N LEU A 61 -10.58 -10.50 -4.78
CA LEU A 61 -9.56 -10.76 -5.79
C LEU A 61 -9.90 -11.99 -6.63
N THR A 62 -10.56 -12.99 -6.05
CA THR A 62 -10.69 -14.33 -6.64
C THR A 62 -12.05 -14.70 -7.21
N GLU A 63 -13.05 -13.83 -7.11
CA GLU A 63 -14.40 -14.02 -7.65
C GLU A 63 -14.37 -14.39 -9.15
N ASP A 64 -13.56 -13.68 -9.95
CA ASP A 64 -13.33 -14.00 -11.37
C ASP A 64 -11.84 -14.05 -11.68
N ARG A 65 -11.39 -15.22 -12.11
CA ARG A 65 -9.99 -15.50 -12.46
C ARG A 65 -9.46 -14.60 -13.57
N LYS A 66 -10.31 -14.08 -14.45
CA LYS A 66 -9.90 -13.20 -15.56
C LYS A 66 -9.48 -11.82 -15.08
N PHE A 67 -10.00 -11.37 -13.94
CA PHE A 67 -9.83 -10.00 -13.44
C PHE A 67 -8.90 -9.89 -12.22
N ILE A 68 -8.28 -10.98 -11.76
CA ILE A 68 -7.38 -10.96 -10.58
C ILE A 68 -6.34 -9.84 -10.68
N LYS A 69 -5.74 -9.65 -11.87
CA LYS A 69 -4.76 -8.59 -12.11
C LYS A 69 -5.34 -7.19 -11.88
N ASP A 70 -6.44 -6.89 -12.55
CA ASP A 70 -7.08 -5.56 -12.48
C ASP A 70 -7.55 -5.27 -11.06
N ARG A 71 -8.20 -6.24 -10.41
CA ARG A 71 -8.65 -6.14 -9.02
C ARG A 71 -7.50 -5.98 -8.03
N SER A 72 -6.36 -6.64 -8.26
CA SER A 72 -5.18 -6.46 -7.40
C SER A 72 -4.58 -5.06 -7.51
N ILE A 73 -4.56 -4.47 -8.71
CA ILE A 73 -4.14 -3.09 -8.90
C ILE A 73 -5.13 -2.15 -8.22
N GLU A 74 -6.43 -2.37 -8.37
CA GLU A 74 -7.48 -1.59 -7.72
C GLU A 74 -7.37 -1.63 -6.20
N VAL A 75 -7.24 -2.82 -5.60
CA VAL A 75 -7.03 -2.99 -4.16
C VAL A 75 -5.77 -2.23 -3.71
N SER A 76 -4.65 -2.40 -4.42
CA SER A 76 -3.41 -1.70 -4.08
C SER A 76 -3.58 -0.19 -4.11
N MET A 77 -4.28 0.35 -5.11
CA MET A 77 -4.58 1.77 -5.23
C MET A 77 -5.50 2.24 -4.10
N SER A 78 -6.58 1.50 -3.80
CA SER A 78 -7.51 1.83 -2.71
C SER A 78 -6.79 1.90 -1.37
N VAL A 79 -5.99 0.88 -1.04
CA VAL A 79 -5.21 0.86 0.20
C VAL A 79 -4.27 2.07 0.28
N PHE A 80 -3.62 2.43 -0.82
CA PHE A 80 -2.77 3.61 -0.85
C PHE A 80 -3.56 4.92 -0.67
N GLU A 81 -4.73 5.03 -1.28
CA GLU A 81 -5.64 6.17 -1.13
C GLU A 81 -6.13 6.32 0.32
N ASP A 82 -6.54 5.24 0.96
CA ASP A 82 -6.94 5.24 2.37
C ASP A 82 -5.80 5.73 3.28
N ILE A 83 -4.56 5.30 3.01
CA ILE A 83 -3.38 5.71 3.80
C ILE A 83 -3.10 7.20 3.65
N ILE A 84 -3.11 7.75 2.42
CA ILE A 84 -2.85 9.18 2.22
C ILE A 84 -3.99 10.05 2.77
N ASP A 85 -5.23 9.56 2.71
CA ASP A 85 -6.40 10.24 3.25
C ASP A 85 -6.35 10.26 4.78
N HIS A 86 -5.93 9.14 5.41
CA HIS A 86 -5.67 9.06 6.84
C HIS A 86 -4.55 10.03 7.27
N ILE A 87 -3.43 10.05 6.53
CA ILE A 87 -2.33 10.98 6.79
C ILE A 87 -2.80 12.43 6.72
N SER A 88 -3.58 12.77 5.69
CA SER A 88 -4.06 14.13 5.47
C SER A 88 -5.05 14.57 6.54
N SER A 89 -6.06 13.75 6.80
CA SER A 89 -7.14 14.05 7.74
C SER A 89 -6.64 14.20 9.17
N ASN A 90 -5.60 13.43 9.54
CA ASN A 90 -5.01 13.45 10.87
C ASN A 90 -3.73 14.30 10.97
N ARG A 91 -3.37 15.02 9.90
CA ARG A 91 -2.15 15.86 9.79
C ARG A 91 -0.87 15.13 10.22
N ILE A 92 -0.71 13.89 9.79
CA ILE A 92 0.41 13.04 10.20
C ILE A 92 1.70 13.45 9.49
N LYS A 93 2.70 13.89 10.25
CA LYS A 93 3.97 14.42 9.72
C LYS A 93 5.04 13.34 9.44
N VAL A 94 4.66 12.07 9.41
CA VAL A 94 5.57 10.98 9.07
C VAL A 94 5.78 10.99 7.55
N PRO A 95 7.00 11.15 7.03
CA PRO A 95 7.24 11.05 5.59
C PRO A 95 6.97 9.63 5.12
N ILE A 96 6.25 9.47 4.01
CA ILE A 96 6.08 8.16 3.37
C ILE A 96 6.85 8.09 2.05
N GLY A 97 6.96 6.89 1.50
CA GLY A 97 7.46 6.60 0.17
C GLY A 97 6.89 5.28 -0.31
N LEU A 98 7.09 4.97 -1.58
CA LEU A 98 6.53 3.79 -2.22
C LEU A 98 7.63 2.78 -2.58
N ASN A 99 7.33 1.51 -2.37
CA ASN A 99 8.08 0.36 -2.85
C ASN A 99 7.12 -0.52 -3.66
N ILE A 100 7.38 -0.70 -4.96
CA ILE A 100 6.55 -1.55 -5.81
C ILE A 100 7.33 -2.84 -6.10
N GLU A 101 6.84 -3.94 -5.56
CA GLU A 101 7.46 -5.25 -5.67
C GLU A 101 6.89 -6.04 -6.85
N HIS A 102 7.74 -6.86 -7.47
CA HIS A 102 7.31 -7.85 -8.45
C HIS A 102 7.55 -9.25 -7.88
N ILE A 103 6.48 -10.04 -7.75
CA ILE A 103 6.54 -11.34 -7.07
C ILE A 103 7.10 -12.43 -7.97
N MET A 104 6.71 -12.43 -9.25
CA MET A 104 7.20 -13.35 -10.27
C MET A 104 7.57 -12.57 -11.53
N SER A 105 8.45 -13.12 -12.36
CA SER A 105 8.91 -12.46 -13.60
C SER A 105 7.78 -12.10 -14.56
N TYR A 106 6.71 -12.91 -14.62
CA TYR A 106 5.55 -12.62 -15.45
C TYR A 106 4.65 -11.50 -14.90
N ASN A 107 4.82 -11.10 -13.63
CA ASN A 107 4.12 -9.96 -13.03
C ASN A 107 4.83 -8.61 -13.25
N PHE A 108 5.98 -8.60 -13.94
CA PHE A 108 6.78 -7.39 -14.12
C PHE A 108 5.98 -6.26 -14.78
N GLY A 109 5.26 -6.54 -15.86
CA GLY A 109 4.42 -5.54 -16.54
C GLY A 109 3.35 -4.94 -15.64
N HIS A 110 2.74 -5.76 -14.78
CA HIS A 110 1.73 -5.31 -13.82
C HIS A 110 2.34 -4.42 -12.73
N SER A 111 3.57 -4.70 -12.33
CA SER A 111 4.31 -3.88 -11.36
C SER A 111 4.66 -2.51 -11.93
N VAL A 112 5.00 -2.45 -13.22
CA VAL A 112 5.20 -1.17 -13.94
C VAL A 112 3.90 -0.39 -14.05
N GLU A 113 2.79 -1.06 -14.37
CA GLU A 113 1.44 -0.46 -14.43
C GLU A 113 1.07 0.17 -13.08
N LEU A 114 1.18 -0.60 -11.98
CA LEU A 114 0.91 -0.11 -10.63
C LEU A 114 1.82 1.06 -10.25
N LEU A 115 3.12 0.96 -10.55
CA LEU A 115 4.09 2.03 -10.30
C LEU A 115 3.69 3.34 -10.98
N GLN A 116 3.26 3.29 -12.24
CA GLN A 116 2.86 4.49 -12.98
C GLN A 116 1.61 5.13 -12.37
N MET A 117 0.62 4.32 -12.01
CA MET A 117 -0.63 4.80 -11.38
C MET A 117 -0.36 5.41 -10.00
N MET A 118 0.34 4.70 -9.12
CA MET A 118 0.67 5.18 -7.79
C MET A 118 1.59 6.40 -7.84
N SER A 119 2.56 6.45 -8.75
CA SER A 119 3.44 7.62 -8.91
C SER A 119 2.68 8.87 -9.34
N LYS A 120 1.60 8.73 -10.12
CA LYS A 120 0.74 9.87 -10.46
C LYS A 120 -0.01 10.37 -9.21
N LYS A 121 -0.65 9.45 -8.48
CA LYS A 121 -1.42 9.79 -7.26
C LYS A 121 -0.52 10.34 -6.15
N TYR A 122 0.63 9.73 -5.90
CA TYR A 122 1.59 10.18 -4.90
C TYR A 122 2.15 11.56 -5.19
N ARG A 123 2.48 11.87 -6.46
CA ARG A 123 2.90 13.21 -6.85
C ARG A 123 1.82 14.26 -6.60
N GLN A 124 0.56 13.92 -6.90
CA GLN A 124 -0.56 14.80 -6.62
C GLN A 124 -0.67 15.09 -5.12
N PHE A 125 -0.67 14.05 -4.29
CA PHE A 125 -0.64 14.18 -2.83
C PHE A 125 0.51 15.08 -2.35
N CYS A 126 1.73 14.88 -2.85
CA CYS A 126 2.88 15.70 -2.46
C CYS A 126 2.78 17.18 -2.87
N ILE A 127 2.04 17.51 -3.94
CA ILE A 127 1.85 18.89 -4.39
C ILE A 127 0.74 19.58 -3.58
N GLU A 128 -0.31 18.85 -3.24
CA GLU A 128 -1.51 19.38 -2.59
C GLU A 128 -1.38 19.44 -1.06
N THR A 129 -0.53 18.61 -0.46
CA THR A 129 -0.37 18.53 1.00
C THR A 129 0.29 19.77 1.61
N ASP A 130 -0.27 20.27 2.71
CA ASP A 130 0.26 21.36 3.54
C ASP A 130 0.88 20.85 4.87
N ILE A 131 1.07 19.54 4.98
CA ILE A 131 1.43 18.86 6.24
C ILE A 131 2.91 19.05 6.59
N TYR A 132 3.76 19.28 5.58
CA TYR A 132 5.22 19.37 5.67
C TYR A 132 5.75 20.80 5.52
#